data_AF-A0A4Q7Q8K1-F1
#
_entry.id   AF-A0A4Q7Q8K1-F1
#
_cell.length_a   1.000
_cell.length_b   1.000
_cell.length_c   1.000
_cell.angle_alpha   90.00
_cell.angle_beta   90.00
_cell.angle_gamma   90.00
#
_symmetry.space_group_name_H-M   'P 1'
#
loop_
_entity.id
_entity.type
_entity.pdbx_description
1 polymer ?
#
loop_
_entity_poly.entity_id
_entity_poly.type
_entity_poly.pdbx_seq_one_letter_code
_entity_poly.pdbx_strand_id
1 'polypeptide(L)'
;MGKTKKLFIGISLFIGFILYTKYEETMGSTMRIDPEMFEVVESWDDLAEAESSLFPDLKFPLSFDLFEDSNITIPLEGKQRVLKIEKRWGDGTRFCLIYSVDIKRRDKDEQSVPSLSADTVRLTLDDGQEIDIPAVVENSPSEGFVLKNRLYRSMIITPEIEIEKFDAQPLLDKIKASSRIELKGVTMAYGSENKHIQQLAFKLHPNKPGSLPDTIGKYSMDKELSLQTGNQVRLQQLEVFETGARIKTDQKLDSDIIGFIGEINEKNVSTPTYYRVFEDEKGTTYLENNSILHHLLNIEGTEDRVSFTFTHVVKKSKNAYSFSVLGDDIETMYQQNKDVLKEELVTNEHGNRLFYKGLVSADGVKQGTIKLQLEKEDDLLGSYSMLQPSSNEEGTNHMNDKITIQDRSGKYIEDFIIVHDVEEGKEMKTIHFANGIPEGDLKITVSNLTYIEPLKIPVENPLEWNITHH
;
A
#
# COMPACT_ATOMS: atom_id res chain seq x y z
N MET A 1 -16.86 22.27 72.21
CA MET A 1 -15.76 22.61 71.27
C MET A 1 -16.27 23.70 70.32
N GLY A 2 -15.82 24.95 70.50
CA GLY A 2 -16.49 26.15 69.94
C GLY A 2 -16.48 26.25 68.42
N LYS A 3 -17.55 26.81 67.85
CA LYS A 3 -17.74 27.04 66.39
C LYS A 3 -16.54 27.72 65.72
N THR A 4 -15.82 28.56 66.45
CA THR A 4 -14.58 29.24 66.03
C THR A 4 -13.39 28.30 65.82
N LYS A 5 -13.23 27.24 66.61
CA LYS A 5 -12.17 26.24 66.39
C LYS A 5 -12.41 25.41 65.12
N LYS A 6 -13.68 25.09 64.83
CA LYS A 6 -14.05 24.39 63.58
C LYS A 6 -13.84 25.28 62.34
N LEU A 7 -14.13 26.58 62.45
CA LEU A 7 -13.87 27.55 61.39
C LEU A 7 -12.37 27.69 61.11
N PHE A 8 -11.53 27.77 62.14
CA PHE A 8 -10.08 27.83 61.98
C PHE A 8 -9.51 26.58 61.31
N ILE A 9 -9.94 25.39 61.73
CA ILE A 9 -9.52 24.13 61.10
C ILE A 9 -9.95 24.07 59.63
N GLY A 10 -11.17 24.50 59.31
CA GLY A 10 -11.67 24.57 57.94
C GLY A 10 -10.86 25.53 57.06
N ILE A 11 -10.53 26.72 57.57
CA ILE A 11 -9.70 27.70 56.86
C ILE A 11 -8.27 27.19 56.69
N SER A 12 -7.66 26.56 57.71
CA SER A 12 -6.31 25.98 57.59
C SER A 12 -6.25 24.85 56.58
N LEU A 13 -7.27 23.98 56.52
CA LEU A 13 -7.37 22.94 55.50
C LEU A 13 -7.57 23.53 54.10
N PHE A 14 -8.36 24.59 53.97
CA PHE A 14 -8.60 25.26 52.69
C PHE A 14 -7.34 25.98 52.18
N ILE A 15 -6.61 26.68 53.05
CA ILE A 15 -5.31 27.29 52.72
C ILE A 15 -4.28 26.20 52.38
N GLY A 16 -4.24 25.11 53.14
CA GLY A 16 -3.38 23.97 52.84
C GLY A 16 -3.68 23.34 51.49
N PHE A 17 -4.97 23.21 51.14
CA PHE A 17 -5.41 22.74 49.83
C PHE A 17 -4.99 23.68 48.71
N ILE A 18 -5.20 25.00 48.86
CA ILE A 18 -4.78 26.00 47.86
C ILE A 18 -3.25 26.03 47.68
N LEU A 19 -2.49 25.93 48.77
CA LEU A 19 -1.03 25.89 48.71
C LEU A 19 -0.55 24.60 48.06
N TYR A 20 -1.19 23.47 48.34
CA TYR A 20 -0.90 22.17 47.72
C TYR A 20 -1.17 22.19 46.21
N THR A 21 -2.33 22.72 45.78
CA THR A 21 -2.67 22.81 44.35
C THR A 21 -1.73 23.76 43.61
N LYS A 22 -1.41 24.92 44.18
CA LYS A 22 -0.42 25.84 43.60
C LYS A 22 0.99 25.25 43.57
N TYR A 23 1.36 24.48 44.59
CA TYR A 23 2.65 23.78 44.62
C TYR A 23 2.75 22.74 43.51
N GLU A 24 1.70 21.95 43.27
CA GLU A 24 1.64 21.01 42.13
C GLU A 24 1.69 21.74 40.78
N GLU A 25 0.97 22.85 40.62
CA GLU A 25 1.00 23.67 39.39
C GLU A 25 2.40 24.25 39.11
N THR A 26 3.08 24.76 40.14
CA THR A 26 4.39 25.43 39.97
C THR A 26 5.55 24.43 39.84
N MET A 27 5.47 23.27 40.48
CA MET A 27 6.48 22.20 40.36
C MET A 27 6.33 21.39 39.06
N GLY A 28 5.14 21.36 38.45
CA GLY A 28 4.93 20.71 37.15
C GLY A 28 5.79 21.31 36.01
N SER A 29 6.19 22.57 36.12
CA SER A 29 7.07 23.22 35.14
C SER A 29 8.57 23.04 35.41
N THR A 30 8.98 22.57 36.61
CA THR A 30 10.39 22.37 37.00
C THR A 30 10.73 20.91 37.32
N MET A 31 9.80 20.00 37.04
CA MET A 31 9.98 18.57 37.23
C MET A 31 11.14 18.05 36.37
N ARG A 32 12.17 17.51 37.01
CA ARG A 32 13.25 16.79 36.33
C ARG A 32 12.77 15.35 36.10
N ILE A 33 12.70 14.94 34.84
CA ILE A 33 12.32 13.58 34.47
C ILE A 33 13.49 12.65 34.76
N ASP A 34 13.16 11.46 35.26
CA ASP A 34 14.14 10.43 35.55
C ASP A 34 14.48 9.67 34.26
N PRO A 35 15.70 9.83 33.71
CA PRO A 35 16.09 9.17 32.47
C PRO A 35 16.28 7.65 32.63
N GLU A 36 16.28 7.12 33.87
CA GLU A 36 16.27 5.67 34.09
C GLU A 36 14.88 5.06 33.89
N MET A 37 13.83 5.89 33.89
CA MET A 37 12.43 5.46 33.84
C MET A 37 11.70 5.89 32.56
N PHE A 38 12.30 6.79 31.78
CA PHE A 38 11.75 7.35 30.56
C PHE A 38 12.86 7.54 29.53
N GLU A 39 12.57 7.25 28.28
CA GLU A 39 13.46 7.61 27.19
C GLU A 39 13.30 9.11 26.84
N VAL A 40 14.35 9.90 27.07
CA VAL A 40 14.34 11.36 26.91
C VAL A 40 15.09 11.77 25.65
N VAL A 41 14.43 12.54 24.79
CA VAL A 41 15.00 13.11 23.57
C VAL A 41 15.19 14.62 23.71
N GLU A 42 16.16 15.19 23.00
CA GLU A 42 16.57 16.59 23.18
C GLU A 42 15.78 17.55 22.28
N SER A 43 15.35 17.09 21.10
CA SER A 43 14.69 17.90 20.09
C SER A 43 13.48 17.21 19.45
N TRP A 44 12.77 17.97 18.60
CA TRP A 44 11.70 17.41 17.78
C TRP A 44 12.23 16.48 16.69
N ASP A 45 13.42 16.77 16.15
CA ASP A 45 14.03 15.97 15.09
C ASP A 45 14.44 14.61 15.65
N ASP A 46 15.03 14.58 16.86
CA ASP A 46 15.34 13.33 17.56
C ASP A 46 14.07 12.51 17.86
N LEU A 47 12.98 13.17 18.26
CA LEU A 47 11.68 12.53 18.49
C LEU A 47 11.15 11.90 17.20
N ALA A 48 11.20 12.64 16.09
CA ALA A 48 10.73 12.19 14.79
C ALA A 48 11.55 10.98 14.29
N GLU A 49 12.88 11.04 14.42
CA GLU A 49 13.77 9.95 14.05
C GLU A 49 13.46 8.68 14.86
N ALA A 50 13.33 8.83 16.19
CA ALA A 50 13.07 7.71 17.08
C ALA A 50 11.69 7.08 16.85
N GLU A 51 10.62 7.88 16.74
CA GLU A 51 9.27 7.40 16.42
C GLU A 51 9.23 6.72 15.04
N SER A 52 9.91 7.26 14.02
CA SER A 52 9.96 6.67 12.67
C SER A 52 10.74 5.35 12.61
N SER A 53 11.64 5.12 13.57
CA SER A 53 12.38 3.87 13.71
C SER A 53 11.51 2.79 14.34
N LEU A 54 10.68 3.15 15.32
CA LEU A 54 9.69 2.24 15.93
C LEU A 54 8.48 2.01 15.03
N PHE A 55 8.11 3.00 14.23
CA PHE A 55 6.96 2.95 13.34
C PHE A 55 7.33 3.42 11.93
N PRO A 56 7.80 2.50 11.07
CA PRO A 56 8.34 2.83 9.74
C PRO A 56 7.39 3.61 8.84
N ASP A 57 6.07 3.45 9.03
CA ASP A 57 5.05 4.19 8.28
C ASP A 57 5.11 5.71 8.49
N LEU A 58 5.75 6.18 9.57
CA LEU A 58 5.97 7.61 9.83
C LEU A 58 7.12 8.18 9.00
N LYS A 59 8.05 7.35 8.49
CA LYS A 59 9.21 7.82 7.74
C LYS A 59 8.81 8.65 6.54
N PHE A 60 7.77 8.23 5.82
CA PHE A 60 7.27 8.95 4.64
C PHE A 60 6.77 10.36 5.00
N PRO A 61 5.72 10.54 5.82
CA PRO A 61 5.22 11.88 6.11
C PRO A 61 6.23 12.77 6.84
N LEU A 62 7.18 12.21 7.60
CA LEU A 62 8.27 12.99 8.21
C LEU A 62 9.30 13.45 7.18
N SER A 63 9.70 12.57 6.25
CA SER A 63 10.71 12.87 5.22
C SER A 63 10.28 13.97 4.25
N PHE A 64 8.97 14.15 4.06
CA PHE A 64 8.38 15.12 3.16
C PHE A 64 7.69 16.29 3.88
N ASP A 65 7.85 16.42 5.19
CA ASP A 65 7.20 17.45 6.04
C ASP A 65 5.68 17.57 5.80
N LEU A 66 5.00 16.42 5.68
CA LEU A 66 3.56 16.36 5.37
C LEU A 66 2.68 16.51 6.61
N PHE A 67 3.27 16.52 7.79
CA PHE A 67 2.53 16.64 9.02
C PHE A 67 2.05 18.08 9.24
N GLU A 68 0.74 18.25 9.34
CA GLU A 68 0.13 19.51 9.72
C GLU A 68 0.15 19.69 11.24
N ASP A 69 0.50 20.89 11.70
CA ASP A 69 0.40 21.26 13.11
C ASP A 69 -1.06 21.25 13.58
N SER A 70 -1.27 20.75 14.79
CA SER A 70 -2.58 20.73 15.45
C SER A 70 -2.56 21.54 16.74
N ASN A 71 -3.64 22.28 16.98
CA ASN A 71 -3.84 23.07 18.19
C ASN A 71 -4.86 22.43 19.15
N ILE A 72 -5.26 21.18 18.91
CA ILE A 72 -6.26 20.50 19.73
C ILE A 72 -5.65 20.15 21.09
N THR A 73 -6.24 20.71 22.15
CA THR A 73 -5.82 20.54 23.52
C THR A 73 -7.01 20.10 24.37
N ILE A 74 -6.87 18.99 25.09
CA ILE A 74 -7.95 18.37 25.86
C ILE A 74 -7.52 18.23 27.32
N PRO A 75 -8.17 18.95 28.26
CA PRO A 75 -7.94 18.75 29.67
C PRO A 75 -8.51 17.39 30.11
N LEU A 76 -7.67 16.55 30.72
CA LEU A 76 -8.07 15.27 31.28
C LEU A 76 -8.55 15.46 32.72
N GLU A 77 -9.85 15.76 32.85
CA GLU A 77 -10.49 16.02 34.14
C GLU A 77 -10.23 14.91 35.16
N GLY A 78 -9.97 15.27 36.42
CA GLY A 78 -9.68 14.34 37.51
C GLY A 78 -8.22 13.88 37.60
N LYS A 79 -7.40 14.07 36.55
CA LYS A 79 -5.97 13.71 36.55
C LYS A 79 -5.03 14.93 36.46
N GLN A 80 -5.57 16.14 36.24
CA GLN A 80 -4.81 17.40 36.07
C GLN A 80 -3.76 17.32 34.94
N ARG A 81 -4.06 16.59 33.87
CA ARG A 81 -3.19 16.46 32.69
C ARG A 81 -3.83 17.13 31.49
N VAL A 82 -3.01 17.44 30.51
CA VAL A 82 -3.43 17.92 29.21
C VAL A 82 -2.94 16.96 28.13
N LEU A 83 -3.88 16.38 27.38
CA LEU A 83 -3.61 15.75 26.09
C LEU A 83 -3.52 16.86 25.03
N LYS A 84 -2.52 16.80 24.18
CA LYS A 84 -2.39 17.66 23.01
C LYS A 84 -2.18 16.80 21.78
N ILE A 85 -2.94 17.06 20.72
CA ILE A 85 -2.65 16.52 19.39
C ILE A 85 -1.68 17.50 18.76
N GLU A 86 -0.43 17.08 18.58
CA GLU A 86 0.68 17.94 18.18
C GLU A 86 0.75 18.07 16.67
N LYS A 87 0.74 16.92 15.97
CA LYS A 87 0.79 16.85 14.52
C LYS A 87 -0.19 15.80 14.00
N ARG A 88 -0.65 16.00 12.77
CA ARG A 88 -1.54 15.07 12.06
C ARG A 88 -1.17 14.96 10.59
N TRP A 89 -1.41 13.79 10.03
CA TRP A 89 -1.28 13.54 8.60
C TRP A 89 -2.30 12.47 8.19
N GLY A 90 -2.69 12.43 6.92
CA GLY A 90 -3.47 11.31 6.41
C GLY A 90 -3.70 11.34 4.91
N ASP A 91 -3.64 10.16 4.29
CA ASP A 91 -3.77 9.92 2.84
C ASP A 91 -5.21 9.53 2.42
N GLY A 92 -6.16 9.70 3.35
CA GLY A 92 -7.55 9.28 3.21
C GLY A 92 -7.79 7.81 3.57
N THR A 93 -6.80 6.93 3.42
CA THR A 93 -6.90 5.50 3.83
C THR A 93 -6.24 5.21 5.17
N ARG A 94 -5.29 6.05 5.57
CA ARG A 94 -4.58 6.00 6.84
C ARG A 94 -4.51 7.40 7.43
N PHE A 95 -4.65 7.48 8.74
CA PHE A 95 -4.56 8.73 9.48
C PHE A 95 -3.56 8.58 10.60
N CYS A 96 -2.54 9.43 10.60
CA CYS A 96 -1.53 9.44 11.64
C CYS A 96 -1.71 10.65 12.57
N LEU A 97 -1.62 10.41 13.87
CA LEU A 97 -1.56 11.44 14.90
C LEU A 97 -0.28 11.29 15.71
N ILE A 98 0.47 12.39 15.86
CA ILE A 98 1.47 12.51 16.92
C ILE A 98 0.82 13.31 18.04
N TYR A 99 0.70 12.71 19.21
CA TYR A 99 0.06 13.33 20.36
C TYR A 99 0.97 13.26 21.58
N SER A 100 0.69 14.13 22.55
CA SER A 100 1.48 14.22 23.77
C SER A 100 0.60 14.36 25.01
N VAL A 101 1.07 13.84 26.14
CA VAL A 101 0.39 13.94 27.43
C VAL A 101 1.37 14.45 28.49
N ASP A 102 0.91 15.38 29.33
CA ASP A 102 1.72 15.85 30.48
C ASP A 102 2.16 14.68 31.36
N ILE A 103 3.45 14.62 31.65
CA ILE A 103 4.02 13.73 32.66
C ILE A 103 3.83 14.35 34.04
N LYS A 104 3.51 13.51 35.03
CA LYS A 104 3.36 13.89 36.43
C LYS A 104 4.38 13.14 37.27
N ARG A 105 4.78 13.74 38.40
CA ARG A 105 5.78 13.15 39.31
C ARG A 105 5.43 11.76 39.85
N ARG A 106 4.13 11.43 39.89
CA ARG A 106 3.64 10.12 40.33
C ARG A 106 3.77 9.03 39.27
N ASP A 107 4.12 9.39 38.05
CA ASP A 107 4.29 8.45 36.95
C ASP A 107 5.61 7.75 37.14
N LYS A 108 5.54 6.42 37.13
CA LYS A 108 6.70 5.59 37.34
C LYS A 108 7.40 5.31 36.03
N ASP A 109 6.66 5.21 34.94
CA ASP A 109 7.11 4.77 33.62
C ASP A 109 6.15 5.29 32.53
N GLU A 110 6.42 4.98 31.25
CA GLU A 110 5.50 5.35 30.16
C GLU A 110 4.11 4.71 30.31
N GLN A 111 4.03 3.48 30.83
CA GLN A 111 2.75 2.77 31.02
C GLN A 111 1.84 3.48 32.04
N SER A 112 2.43 4.28 32.94
CA SER A 112 1.75 5.15 33.89
C SER A 112 1.19 6.43 33.24
N VAL A 113 1.38 6.63 31.94
CA VAL A 113 0.82 7.75 31.20
C VAL A 113 -0.29 7.25 30.28
N PRO A 114 -1.51 7.81 30.35
CA PRO A 114 -2.63 7.33 29.54
C PRO A 114 -2.36 7.36 28.04
N SER A 115 -2.81 6.34 27.31
CA SER A 115 -2.74 6.27 25.84
C SER A 115 -4.09 6.62 25.21
N LEU A 116 -4.05 7.22 24.03
CA LEU A 116 -5.24 7.52 23.24
C LEU A 116 -5.71 6.24 22.52
N SER A 117 -7.01 6.11 22.29
CA SER A 117 -7.60 5.13 21.37
C SER A 117 -8.89 5.70 20.76
N ALA A 118 -9.36 5.11 19.66
CA ALA A 118 -10.62 5.42 19.01
C ALA A 118 -11.26 4.14 18.47
N ASP A 119 -12.59 4.09 18.47
CA ASP A 119 -13.34 2.89 18.06
C ASP A 119 -13.86 2.98 16.62
N THR A 120 -14.08 4.20 16.13
CA THR A 120 -14.78 4.44 14.87
C THR A 120 -14.27 5.70 14.20
N VAL A 121 -14.18 5.63 12.87
CA VAL A 121 -13.87 6.72 11.97
C VAL A 121 -15.15 7.13 11.25
N ARG A 122 -15.58 8.37 11.45
CA ARG A 122 -16.64 9.01 10.65
C ARG A 122 -16.02 9.82 9.53
N LEU A 123 -16.41 9.54 8.30
CA LEU A 123 -15.98 10.29 7.12
C LEU A 123 -17.13 11.16 6.61
N THR A 124 -16.83 12.41 6.25
CA THR A 124 -17.75 13.27 5.51
C THR A 124 -17.31 13.33 4.05
N LEU A 125 -18.17 12.84 3.17
CA LEU A 125 -17.98 12.85 1.71
C LEU A 125 -18.24 14.25 1.12
N ASP A 126 -17.80 14.45 -0.12
CA ASP A 126 -17.96 15.73 -0.84
C ASP A 126 -19.43 16.16 -1.05
N ASP A 127 -20.36 15.20 -1.12
CA ASP A 127 -21.80 15.46 -1.20
C ASP A 127 -22.46 15.73 0.17
N GLY A 128 -21.66 15.70 1.25
CA GLY A 128 -22.09 15.88 2.63
C GLY A 128 -22.60 14.61 3.31
N GLN A 129 -22.59 13.45 2.64
CA GLN A 129 -22.93 12.18 3.26
C GLN A 129 -21.91 11.82 4.35
N GLU A 130 -22.38 11.35 5.50
CA GLU A 130 -21.54 10.81 6.57
C GLU A 130 -21.56 9.28 6.57
N ILE A 131 -20.39 8.66 6.74
CA ILE A 131 -20.23 7.20 6.84
C ILE A 131 -19.42 6.90 8.09
N ASP A 132 -19.94 6.03 8.96
CA ASP A 132 -19.24 5.51 10.14
C ASP A 132 -18.62 4.14 9.78
N ILE A 133 -17.31 4.00 9.99
CA ILE A 133 -16.54 2.79 9.73
C ILE A 133 -15.75 2.43 11.00
N PRO A 134 -15.70 1.16 11.43
CA PRO A 134 -14.83 0.76 12.54
C PRO A 134 -13.38 1.17 12.29
N ALA A 135 -12.65 1.49 13.35
CA ALA A 135 -11.26 1.90 13.27
C ALA A 135 -10.33 0.76 13.74
N VAL A 136 -9.34 0.42 12.92
CA VAL A 136 -8.15 -0.31 13.35
C VAL A 136 -7.13 0.71 13.84
N VAL A 137 -6.74 0.62 15.10
CA VAL A 137 -5.81 1.56 15.73
C VAL A 137 -4.51 0.85 16.08
N GLU A 138 -3.44 1.31 15.48
CA GLU A 138 -2.07 0.89 15.76
C GLU A 138 -1.37 2.03 16.49
N ASN A 139 -0.99 1.80 17.74
CA ASN A 139 -0.19 2.74 18.50
C ASN A 139 1.28 2.40 18.34
N SER A 140 2.16 3.40 18.49
CA SER A 140 3.58 3.11 18.70
C SER A 140 3.73 2.09 19.85
N PRO A 141 4.72 1.18 19.78
CA PRO A 141 5.04 0.28 20.88
C PRO A 141 5.09 1.04 22.21
N SER A 142 4.78 0.38 23.32
CA SER A 142 4.45 1.00 24.63
C SER A 142 5.44 2.03 25.20
N GLU A 143 6.64 2.12 24.62
CA GLU A 143 7.72 3.05 24.91
C GLU A 143 7.50 4.32 24.05
N GLY A 144 6.96 5.37 24.66
CA GLY A 144 6.90 6.69 24.02
C GLY A 144 8.11 7.53 24.44
N PHE A 145 8.42 8.58 23.70
CA PHE A 145 9.57 9.42 24.00
C PHE A 145 9.19 10.69 24.75
N VAL A 146 10.08 11.13 25.63
CA VAL A 146 9.89 12.32 26.44
C VAL A 146 10.65 13.49 25.86
N LEU A 147 9.92 14.54 25.52
CA LEU A 147 10.49 15.85 25.18
C LEU A 147 9.98 16.90 26.17
N LYS A 148 10.92 17.52 26.90
CA LYS A 148 10.64 18.43 28.02
C LYS A 148 9.88 17.71 29.14
N ASN A 149 8.58 17.98 29.31
CA ASN A 149 7.76 17.43 30.40
C ASN A 149 6.54 16.64 29.87
N ARG A 150 6.61 16.16 28.63
CA ARG A 150 5.48 15.51 27.95
C ARG A 150 5.95 14.22 27.31
N LEU A 151 5.13 13.18 27.44
CA LEU A 151 5.33 11.90 26.75
C LEU A 151 4.64 12.00 25.39
N TYR A 152 5.39 11.75 24.33
CA TYR A 152 4.92 11.74 22.95
C TYR A 152 4.69 10.30 22.50
N ARG A 153 3.65 10.11 21.69
CA ARG A 153 3.30 8.85 21.08
C ARG A 153 2.70 9.10 19.70
N SER A 154 2.87 8.12 18.83
CA SER A 154 2.23 8.09 17.52
C SER A 154 1.08 7.08 17.49
N MET A 155 0.10 7.36 16.64
CA MET A 155 -1.03 6.49 16.39
C MET A 155 -1.35 6.52 14.90
N ILE A 156 -1.44 5.36 14.27
CA ILE A 156 -2.05 5.18 12.96
C ILE A 156 -3.45 4.61 13.13
N ILE A 157 -4.37 5.18 12.37
CA ILE A 157 -5.78 4.86 12.39
C ILE A 157 -6.17 4.53 10.96
N THR A 158 -6.66 3.32 10.76
CA THR A 158 -7.07 2.80 9.45
C THR A 158 -8.55 2.42 9.52
N PRO A 159 -9.42 2.90 8.62
CA PRO A 159 -10.78 2.40 8.52
C PRO A 159 -10.77 0.90 8.21
N GLU A 160 -11.50 0.10 8.98
CA GLU A 160 -11.61 -1.35 8.77
C GLU A 160 -12.48 -1.62 7.53
N ILE A 161 -11.82 -1.95 6.41
CA ILE A 161 -12.47 -2.29 5.15
C ILE A 161 -12.36 -3.81 4.98
N GLU A 162 -13.49 -4.50 4.86
CA GLU A 162 -13.51 -5.93 4.52
C GLU A 162 -13.20 -6.12 3.02
N ILE A 163 -11.91 -6.14 2.68
CA ILE A 163 -11.40 -6.21 1.29
C ILE A 163 -11.84 -7.49 0.57
N GLU A 164 -12.17 -8.57 1.29
CA GLU A 164 -12.58 -9.85 0.72
C GLU A 164 -13.97 -9.83 0.03
N LYS A 165 -14.74 -8.74 0.16
CA LYS A 165 -16.01 -8.58 -0.54
C LYS A 165 -15.78 -7.89 -1.89
N PHE A 166 -16.38 -8.45 -2.95
CA PHE A 166 -16.30 -8.02 -4.37
C PHE A 166 -16.67 -6.54 -4.67
N ASP A 167 -16.93 -5.69 -3.67
CA ASP A 167 -17.39 -4.30 -3.79
C ASP A 167 -16.58 -3.31 -2.90
N ALA A 168 -15.33 -3.65 -2.56
CA ALA A 168 -14.49 -2.80 -1.70
C ALA A 168 -13.96 -1.54 -2.39
N GLN A 169 -13.78 -1.57 -3.71
CA GLN A 169 -13.15 -0.47 -4.47
C GLN A 169 -13.99 0.82 -4.47
N PRO A 170 -15.33 0.79 -4.73
CA PRO A 170 -16.14 2.00 -4.65
C PRO A 170 -16.17 2.63 -3.26
N LEU A 171 -16.10 1.81 -2.21
CA LEU A 171 -15.98 2.30 -0.84
C LEU A 171 -14.61 2.96 -0.60
N LEU A 172 -13.52 2.35 -1.07
CA LEU A 172 -12.17 2.91 -0.99
C LEU A 172 -12.07 4.26 -1.69
N ASP A 173 -12.66 4.39 -2.88
CA ASP A 173 -12.68 5.64 -3.64
C ASP A 173 -13.44 6.74 -2.89
N LYS A 174 -14.57 6.39 -2.25
CA LYS A 174 -15.31 7.31 -1.38
C LYS A 174 -14.50 7.74 -0.16
N ILE A 175 -13.78 6.81 0.47
CA ILE A 175 -12.93 7.08 1.63
C ILE A 175 -11.82 8.08 1.25
N LYS A 176 -11.14 7.84 0.12
CA LYS A 176 -10.10 8.73 -0.42
C LYS A 176 -10.63 10.12 -0.81
N ALA A 177 -11.88 10.21 -1.25
CA ALA A 177 -12.54 11.46 -1.59
C ALA A 177 -13.15 12.19 -0.37
N SER A 178 -12.93 11.72 0.85
CA SER A 178 -13.49 12.38 2.04
C SER A 178 -12.78 13.70 2.35
N SER A 179 -13.55 14.71 2.74
CA SER A 179 -13.05 16.05 3.06
C SER A 179 -12.83 16.28 4.55
N ARG A 180 -13.37 15.39 5.40
CA ARG A 180 -13.29 15.46 6.85
C ARG A 180 -13.35 14.07 7.44
N ILE A 181 -12.54 13.88 8.48
CA ILE A 181 -12.59 12.73 9.37
C ILE A 181 -12.96 13.18 10.79
N GLU A 182 -13.76 12.37 11.48
CA GLU A 182 -14.05 12.50 12.90
C GLU A 182 -13.87 11.15 13.60
N LEU A 183 -12.98 11.11 14.59
CA LEU A 183 -12.78 9.97 15.47
C LEU A 183 -13.84 9.95 16.56
N LYS A 184 -14.53 8.82 16.69
CA LYS A 184 -15.54 8.55 17.71
C LYS A 184 -15.11 7.44 18.65
N GLY A 185 -15.81 7.37 19.78
CA GLY A 185 -15.44 6.45 20.87
C GLY A 185 -14.05 6.78 21.44
N VAL A 186 -13.58 8.03 21.30
CA VAL A 186 -12.22 8.39 21.69
C VAL A 186 -12.05 8.20 23.19
N THR A 187 -11.08 7.39 23.59
CA THR A 187 -10.79 7.07 24.98
C THR A 187 -9.34 7.34 25.34
N MET A 188 -9.11 7.67 26.61
CA MET A 188 -7.80 7.59 27.23
C MET A 188 -7.77 6.36 28.13
N ALA A 189 -6.89 5.41 27.82
CA ALA A 189 -6.69 4.18 28.57
C ALA A 189 -5.58 4.35 29.62
N TYR A 190 -5.82 3.90 30.85
CA TYR A 190 -4.84 3.86 31.94
C TYR A 190 -4.93 2.50 32.64
N GLY A 191 -4.02 1.59 32.32
CA GLY A 191 -4.15 0.19 32.76
C GLY A 191 -5.49 -0.40 32.29
N SER A 192 -6.36 -0.78 33.22
CA SER A 192 -7.71 -1.30 32.91
C SER A 192 -8.82 -0.25 32.88
N GLU A 193 -8.53 1.01 33.21
CA GLU A 193 -9.52 2.09 33.21
C GLU A 193 -9.54 2.82 31.86
N ASN A 194 -10.70 2.88 31.22
CA ASN A 194 -10.91 3.69 30.00
C ASN A 194 -11.81 4.88 30.30
N LYS A 195 -11.36 6.08 29.94
CA LYS A 195 -12.16 7.31 30.06
C LYS A 195 -12.44 7.89 28.69
N HIS A 196 -13.72 8.05 28.35
CA HIS A 196 -14.11 8.76 27.13
C HIS A 196 -13.73 10.23 27.18
N ILE A 197 -13.27 10.75 26.05
CA ILE A 197 -13.00 12.17 25.82
C ILE A 197 -13.83 12.68 24.65
N GLN A 198 -13.77 13.99 24.41
CA GLN A 198 -14.46 14.60 23.27
C GLN A 198 -13.98 14.02 21.94
N GLN A 199 -14.87 13.97 20.96
CA GLN A 199 -14.56 13.52 19.59
C GLN A 199 -13.49 14.42 18.97
N LEU A 200 -12.65 13.84 18.12
CA LEU A 200 -11.56 14.54 17.43
C LEU A 200 -11.91 14.63 15.96
N ALA A 201 -11.90 15.82 15.38
CA ALA A 201 -12.23 15.99 13.97
C ALA A 201 -11.17 16.80 13.23
N PHE A 202 -10.87 16.37 12.02
CA PHE A 202 -9.79 16.90 11.18
C PHE A 202 -10.29 17.10 9.75
N LYS A 203 -9.80 18.16 9.10
CA LYS A 203 -10.03 18.36 7.67
C LYS A 203 -9.00 17.56 6.88
N LEU A 204 -9.44 16.98 5.78
CA LEU A 204 -8.59 16.23 4.86
C LEU A 204 -8.53 16.98 3.52
N HIS A 205 -7.49 16.67 2.75
CA HIS A 205 -7.40 17.07 1.35
C HIS A 205 -7.94 15.89 0.53
N PRO A 206 -9.16 15.99 -0.03
CA PRO A 206 -9.78 14.87 -0.73
C PRO A 206 -9.03 14.56 -2.02
N ASN A 207 -8.72 13.28 -2.24
CA ASN A 207 -8.21 12.80 -3.51
C ASN A 207 -9.37 12.68 -4.51
N LYS A 208 -9.22 13.24 -5.71
CA LYS A 208 -10.26 13.12 -6.73
C LYS A 208 -10.25 11.69 -7.30
N PRO A 209 -11.38 10.96 -7.27
CA PRO A 209 -11.48 9.65 -7.89
C PRO A 209 -11.05 9.70 -9.37
N GLY A 210 -10.25 8.73 -9.80
CA GLY A 210 -9.76 8.63 -11.17
C GLY A 210 -8.64 9.62 -11.55
N SER A 211 -8.32 10.59 -10.68
CA SER A 211 -7.18 11.48 -10.92
C SER A 211 -5.87 10.87 -10.43
N LEU A 212 -4.80 11.24 -11.11
CA LEU A 212 -3.45 10.99 -10.65
C LEU A 212 -3.21 11.63 -9.27
N PRO A 213 -2.61 10.90 -8.29
CA PRO A 213 -2.24 11.47 -7.00
C PRO A 213 -1.37 12.71 -7.17
N ASP A 214 -1.54 13.66 -6.23
CA ASP A 214 -0.76 14.87 -6.18
C ASP A 214 0.72 14.56 -5.93
N THR A 215 1.58 15.29 -6.61
CA THR A 215 3.03 15.13 -6.49
C THR A 215 3.52 15.85 -5.24
N ILE A 216 4.10 15.08 -4.32
CA ILE A 216 4.70 15.57 -3.08
C ILE A 216 6.15 15.99 -3.32
N GLY A 217 6.87 15.19 -4.08
CA GLY A 217 8.28 15.39 -4.36
C GLY A 217 8.60 15.14 -5.81
N LYS A 218 9.60 15.85 -6.35
CA LYS A 218 10.08 15.63 -7.71
C LYS A 218 11.59 15.66 -7.80
N TYR A 219 12.09 14.87 -8.75
CA TYR A 219 13.50 14.80 -9.11
C TYR A 219 13.63 14.76 -10.63
N SER A 220 14.40 15.71 -11.18
CA SER A 220 14.65 15.76 -12.63
C SER A 220 15.64 14.67 -13.02
N MET A 221 15.25 13.81 -13.95
CA MET A 221 16.08 12.69 -14.39
C MET A 221 16.85 13.02 -15.66
N ASP A 222 16.13 13.57 -16.65
CA ASP A 222 16.63 13.86 -17.99
C ASP A 222 17.46 12.72 -18.62
N LYS A 223 16.86 11.53 -18.77
CA LYS A 223 17.51 10.35 -19.37
C LYS A 223 16.76 9.86 -20.59
N GLU A 224 17.47 9.37 -21.59
CA GLU A 224 16.88 8.78 -22.79
C GLU A 224 16.98 7.24 -22.75
N LEU A 225 15.84 6.57 -22.91
CA LEU A 225 15.75 5.14 -23.17
C LEU A 225 15.78 4.91 -24.68
N SER A 226 16.72 4.10 -25.14
CA SER A 226 16.83 3.70 -26.55
C SER A 226 16.25 2.30 -26.76
N LEU A 227 15.07 2.23 -27.39
CA LEU A 227 14.42 0.97 -27.74
C LEU A 227 15.12 0.31 -28.95
N GLN A 228 14.99 -1.02 -29.09
CA GLN A 228 15.56 -1.75 -30.24
C GLN A 228 15.02 -1.24 -31.58
N THR A 229 13.77 -0.80 -31.60
CA THR A 229 13.11 -0.21 -32.78
C THR A 229 13.74 1.10 -33.27
N GLY A 230 14.61 1.73 -32.47
CA GLY A 230 15.18 3.04 -32.77
C GLY A 230 14.39 4.22 -32.20
N ASN A 231 13.21 3.95 -31.63
CA ASN A 231 12.46 4.95 -30.88
C ASN A 231 13.23 5.32 -29.60
N GLN A 232 13.31 6.61 -29.32
CA GLN A 232 13.91 7.15 -28.10
C GLN A 232 12.79 7.70 -27.22
N VAL A 233 12.80 7.36 -25.94
CA VAL A 233 11.84 7.84 -24.94
C VAL A 233 12.60 8.61 -23.89
N ARG A 234 12.23 9.86 -23.60
CA ARG A 234 12.89 10.63 -22.55
C ARG A 234 12.13 10.48 -21.24
N LEU A 235 12.83 10.05 -20.21
CA LEU A 235 12.43 10.06 -18.81
C LEU A 235 12.66 11.47 -18.27
N GLN A 236 11.59 12.21 -18.04
CA GLN A 236 11.65 13.62 -17.67
C GLN A 236 11.97 13.77 -16.19
N GLN A 237 11.09 13.24 -15.35
CA GLN A 237 11.16 13.40 -13.90
C GLN A 237 10.55 12.22 -13.17
N LEU A 238 11.13 11.91 -12.02
CA LEU A 238 10.55 11.06 -10.99
C LEU A 238 9.68 11.91 -10.08
N GLU A 239 8.43 11.52 -9.90
CA GLU A 239 7.43 12.14 -9.03
C GLU A 239 7.08 11.16 -7.92
N VAL A 240 7.20 11.60 -6.67
CA VAL A 240 6.80 10.87 -5.48
C VAL A 240 5.43 11.35 -5.03
N PHE A 241 4.57 10.43 -4.62
CA PHE A 241 3.24 10.67 -4.08
C PHE A 241 2.97 9.72 -2.89
N GLU A 242 1.85 9.88 -2.20
CA GLU A 242 1.59 9.27 -0.87
C GLU A 242 1.75 7.75 -0.81
N THR A 243 1.50 7.06 -1.92
CA THR A 243 1.50 5.59 -1.99
C THR A 243 2.46 5.03 -3.01
N GLY A 244 3.37 5.84 -3.57
CA GLY A 244 4.28 5.34 -4.60
C GLY A 244 5.07 6.44 -5.32
N ALA A 245 5.65 6.05 -6.45
CA ALA A 245 6.34 6.99 -7.32
C ALA A 245 6.12 6.63 -8.79
N ARG A 246 6.18 7.67 -9.63
CA ARG A 246 6.03 7.54 -11.08
C ARG A 246 7.09 8.34 -11.83
N ILE A 247 7.48 7.86 -12.99
CA ILE A 247 8.40 8.53 -13.91
C ILE A 247 7.62 9.01 -15.12
N LYS A 248 7.59 10.31 -15.36
CA LYS A 248 6.93 10.89 -16.54
C LYS A 248 7.78 10.70 -17.80
N THR A 249 7.13 10.35 -18.89
CA THR A 249 7.73 10.32 -20.22
C THR A 249 7.40 11.58 -21.00
N ASP A 250 8.26 11.96 -21.94
CA ASP A 250 8.06 13.12 -22.81
C ASP A 250 7.04 12.89 -23.94
N GLN A 251 6.75 11.63 -24.23
CA GLN A 251 5.84 11.22 -25.27
C GLN A 251 5.03 10.00 -24.84
N LYS A 252 3.92 9.80 -25.56
CA LYS A 252 3.12 8.57 -25.46
C LYS A 252 3.93 7.38 -25.97
N LEU A 253 3.89 6.28 -25.22
CA LEU A 253 4.54 5.03 -25.62
C LEU A 253 3.67 4.25 -26.61
N ASP A 254 4.32 3.43 -27.44
CA ASP A 254 3.62 2.50 -28.32
C ASP A 254 2.72 1.57 -27.49
N SER A 255 1.50 1.31 -27.96
CA SER A 255 0.48 0.57 -27.21
C SER A 255 0.85 -0.88 -26.87
N ASP A 256 1.84 -1.44 -27.57
CA ASP A 256 2.41 -2.75 -27.30
C ASP A 256 3.43 -2.73 -26.16
N ILE A 257 3.95 -1.58 -25.73
CA ILE A 257 4.83 -1.46 -24.57
C ILE A 257 3.99 -1.39 -23.30
N ILE A 258 4.21 -2.34 -22.40
CA ILE A 258 3.43 -2.49 -21.17
C ILE A 258 4.25 -2.26 -19.90
N GLY A 259 5.58 -2.30 -20.00
CA GLY A 259 6.45 -2.07 -18.86
C GLY A 259 7.92 -2.04 -19.22
N PHE A 260 8.75 -1.84 -18.21
CA PHE A 260 10.21 -1.89 -18.28
C PHE A 260 10.74 -2.70 -17.10
N ILE A 261 11.81 -3.45 -17.33
CA ILE A 261 12.52 -4.20 -16.30
C ILE A 261 13.87 -3.54 -16.07
N GLY A 262 14.29 -3.55 -14.81
CA GLY A 262 15.65 -3.25 -14.43
C GLY A 262 15.88 -3.57 -12.97
N GLU A 263 16.74 -2.81 -12.32
CA GLU A 263 17.18 -3.09 -10.96
C GLU A 263 17.22 -1.81 -10.13
N ILE A 264 16.98 -1.93 -8.82
CA ILE A 264 17.34 -0.90 -7.85
C ILE A 264 18.61 -1.36 -7.16
N ASN A 265 19.66 -0.56 -7.24
CA ASN A 265 20.98 -0.83 -6.71
C ASN A 265 21.20 -0.02 -5.43
N GLU A 266 21.51 -0.72 -4.34
CA GLU A 266 21.77 -0.12 -3.02
C GLU A 266 22.86 -0.92 -2.30
N LYS A 267 23.94 -0.28 -1.82
CA LYS A 267 24.95 -0.90 -0.93
C LYS A 267 25.46 -2.30 -1.39
N ASN A 268 25.60 -2.49 -2.71
CA ASN A 268 25.98 -3.75 -3.40
C ASN A 268 24.88 -4.82 -3.56
N VAL A 269 23.63 -4.49 -3.27
CA VAL A 269 22.45 -5.32 -3.55
C VAL A 269 21.74 -4.76 -4.77
N SER A 270 21.48 -5.61 -5.76
CA SER A 270 20.67 -5.29 -6.93
C SER A 270 19.33 -6.00 -6.80
N THR A 271 18.27 -5.24 -6.66
CA THR A 271 16.90 -5.75 -6.51
C THR A 271 16.18 -5.66 -7.85
N PRO A 272 15.81 -6.78 -8.50
CA PRO A 272 15.05 -6.75 -9.74
C PRO A 272 13.72 -6.03 -9.55
N THR A 273 13.36 -5.18 -10.50
CA THR A 273 12.15 -4.38 -10.41
C THR A 273 11.47 -4.24 -11.75
N TYR A 274 10.14 -4.07 -11.70
CA TYR A 274 9.30 -3.87 -12.87
C TYR A 274 8.58 -2.53 -12.75
N TYR A 275 8.75 -1.70 -13.77
CA TYR A 275 8.05 -0.43 -13.90
C TYR A 275 6.94 -0.59 -14.91
N ARG A 276 5.72 -0.32 -14.47
CA ARG A 276 4.55 -0.51 -15.30
C ARG A 276 4.21 0.76 -16.07
N VAL A 277 3.84 0.61 -17.33
CA VAL A 277 3.36 1.72 -18.15
C VAL A 277 1.88 1.96 -17.87
N PHE A 278 1.54 3.22 -17.63
CA PHE A 278 0.17 3.72 -17.50
C PHE A 278 -0.04 4.94 -18.38
N GLU A 279 -1.29 5.23 -18.70
CA GLU A 279 -1.71 6.42 -19.44
C GLU A 279 -2.79 7.13 -18.64
N ASP A 280 -2.63 8.44 -18.42
CA ASP A 280 -3.65 9.25 -17.76
C ASP A 280 -4.78 9.66 -18.72
N GLU A 281 -5.85 10.29 -18.20
CA GLU A 281 -6.98 10.75 -19.01
C GLU A 281 -6.60 11.77 -20.10
N LYS A 282 -5.43 12.40 -19.99
CA LYS A 282 -4.91 13.37 -20.95
C LYS A 282 -4.02 12.72 -22.01
N GLY A 283 -3.81 11.41 -21.93
CA GLY A 283 -2.94 10.65 -22.83
C GLY A 283 -1.46 10.73 -22.49
N THR A 284 -1.11 11.23 -21.30
CA THR A 284 0.27 11.28 -20.81
C THR A 284 0.67 9.90 -20.32
N THR A 285 1.78 9.38 -20.84
CA THR A 285 2.33 8.12 -20.37
C THR A 285 3.27 8.33 -19.17
N TYR A 286 3.22 7.39 -18.22
CA TYR A 286 4.14 7.36 -17.09
C TYR A 286 4.47 5.93 -16.69
N LEU A 287 5.61 5.76 -16.01
CA LEU A 287 6.08 4.50 -15.48
C LEU A 287 5.87 4.49 -13.97
N GLU A 288 5.14 3.55 -13.40
CA GLU A 288 4.90 3.49 -11.95
C GLU A 288 5.60 2.30 -11.31
N ASN A 289 6.17 2.52 -10.13
CA ASN A 289 6.77 1.49 -9.29
C ASN A 289 6.70 1.91 -7.83
N ASN A 290 6.19 1.03 -6.97
CA ASN A 290 6.03 1.33 -5.55
C ASN A 290 7.29 1.01 -4.73
N SER A 291 8.16 0.12 -5.22
CA SER A 291 9.38 -0.28 -4.51
C SER A 291 10.42 0.83 -4.42
N ILE A 292 10.51 1.70 -5.43
CA ILE A 292 11.50 2.80 -5.45
C ILE A 292 11.33 3.75 -4.27
N LEU A 293 10.09 3.96 -3.80
CA LEU A 293 9.82 4.82 -2.64
C LEU A 293 10.45 4.25 -1.37
N HIS A 294 10.37 2.93 -1.16
CA HIS A 294 10.97 2.29 0.00
C HIS A 294 12.50 2.49 0.03
N HIS A 295 13.16 2.34 -1.11
CA HIS A 295 14.61 2.56 -1.18
C HIS A 295 14.97 4.04 -0.99
N LEU A 296 14.19 4.96 -1.55
CA LEU A 296 14.37 6.39 -1.32
C LEU A 296 14.34 6.70 0.19
N LEU A 297 13.28 6.29 0.88
CA LEU A 297 13.07 6.61 2.31
C LEU A 297 14.12 6.05 3.27
N ASN A 298 14.99 5.13 2.82
CA ASN A 298 16.01 4.48 3.65
C ASN A 298 17.44 4.85 3.23
N ILE A 299 17.63 5.89 2.42
CA ILE A 299 18.96 6.42 2.09
C ILE A 299 19.55 7.07 3.36
N GLU A 300 20.59 6.46 3.95
CA GLU A 300 21.26 6.98 5.15
C GLU A 300 22.49 7.80 4.76
N GLY A 301 22.34 9.12 4.72
CA GLY A 301 23.44 10.04 4.44
C GLY A 301 23.87 10.10 2.97
N THR A 302 24.95 10.82 2.68
CA THR A 302 25.36 11.17 1.31
C THR A 302 26.22 10.12 0.60
N GLU A 303 26.66 9.08 1.32
CA GLU A 303 27.53 8.03 0.75
C GLU A 303 26.72 6.84 0.18
N ASP A 304 25.46 6.72 0.57
CA ASP A 304 24.53 5.71 0.09
C ASP A 304 24.03 6.05 -1.31
N ARG A 305 24.78 5.66 -2.32
CA ARG A 305 24.35 5.77 -3.71
C ARG A 305 23.30 4.72 -4.01
N VAL A 306 22.04 5.11 -3.96
CA VAL A 306 20.96 4.33 -4.57
C VAL A 306 20.86 4.74 -6.03
N SER A 307 20.76 3.78 -6.94
CA SER A 307 20.44 4.04 -8.34
C SER A 307 19.37 3.07 -8.80
N PHE A 308 18.65 3.42 -9.86
CA PHE A 308 17.85 2.43 -10.57
C PHE A 308 18.29 2.36 -12.02
N THR A 309 18.18 1.16 -12.58
CA THR A 309 18.52 0.87 -13.96
C THR A 309 17.28 0.46 -14.74
N PHE A 310 17.33 0.67 -16.04
CA PHE A 310 16.47 -0.02 -17.00
C PHE A 310 17.35 -0.84 -17.94
N THR A 311 17.00 -2.11 -18.09
CA THR A 311 17.75 -3.07 -18.92
C THR A 311 16.89 -3.63 -20.04
N HIS A 312 15.59 -3.80 -19.83
CA HIS A 312 14.67 -4.38 -20.81
C HIS A 312 13.36 -3.59 -20.91
N VAL A 313 12.71 -3.71 -22.07
CA VAL A 313 11.32 -3.31 -22.29
C VAL A 313 10.45 -4.55 -22.35
N VAL A 314 9.26 -4.47 -21.77
CA VAL A 314 8.25 -5.52 -21.78
C VAL A 314 7.17 -5.15 -22.77
N LYS A 315 6.90 -6.03 -23.72
CA LYS A 315 5.99 -5.80 -24.83
C LYS A 315 4.96 -6.91 -24.95
N LYS A 316 3.79 -6.60 -25.51
CA LYS A 316 2.78 -7.60 -25.87
C LYS A 316 2.75 -7.81 -27.37
N SER A 317 2.64 -9.07 -27.77
CA SER A 317 2.45 -9.45 -29.17
C SER A 317 1.11 -8.94 -29.71
N LYS A 318 1.11 -8.54 -30.98
CA LYS A 318 -0.13 -8.22 -31.72
C LYS A 318 -0.81 -9.48 -32.28
N ASN A 319 -0.14 -10.63 -32.20
CA ASN A 319 -0.63 -11.88 -32.72
C ASN A 319 -1.58 -12.56 -31.73
N ALA A 320 -2.50 -13.34 -32.28
CA ALA A 320 -3.38 -14.21 -31.53
C ALA A 320 -3.27 -15.63 -32.10
N TYR A 321 -3.19 -16.60 -31.20
CA TYR A 321 -2.95 -18.01 -31.52
C TYR A 321 -4.15 -18.82 -31.08
N SER A 322 -4.74 -19.58 -32.01
CA SER A 322 -5.91 -20.39 -31.71
C SER A 322 -5.64 -21.87 -31.93
N PHE A 323 -6.17 -22.70 -31.04
CA PHE A 323 -6.16 -24.15 -31.15
C PHE A 323 -7.51 -24.71 -30.70
N SER A 324 -7.79 -25.96 -31.07
CA SER A 324 -9.07 -26.61 -30.79
C SER A 324 -8.90 -27.73 -29.79
N VAL A 325 -9.88 -27.84 -28.88
CA VAL A 325 -10.09 -29.03 -28.05
C VAL A 325 -11.30 -29.75 -28.65
N LEU A 326 -11.09 -30.99 -29.09
CA LEU A 326 -12.13 -31.75 -29.78
C LEU A 326 -13.16 -32.30 -28.80
N GLY A 327 -14.43 -32.27 -29.20
CA GLY A 327 -15.54 -32.83 -28.44
C GLY A 327 -15.33 -34.31 -28.13
N ASP A 328 -14.77 -35.08 -29.07
CA ASP A 328 -14.45 -36.50 -28.90
C ASP A 328 -13.40 -36.74 -27.80
N ASP A 329 -12.43 -35.83 -27.63
CA ASP A 329 -11.44 -35.90 -26.56
C ASP A 329 -12.10 -35.60 -25.20
N ILE A 330 -13.02 -34.63 -25.15
CA ILE A 330 -13.81 -34.29 -23.95
C ILE A 330 -14.72 -35.45 -23.55
N GLU A 331 -15.41 -36.06 -24.51
CA GLU A 331 -16.26 -37.24 -24.33
C GLU A 331 -15.43 -38.42 -23.81
N THR A 332 -14.26 -38.67 -24.41
CA THR A 332 -13.33 -39.71 -23.98
C THR A 332 -12.93 -39.52 -22.52
N MET A 333 -12.54 -38.31 -22.13
CA MET A 333 -12.14 -38.00 -20.75
C MET A 333 -13.27 -38.27 -19.76
N TYR A 334 -14.50 -37.79 -20.03
CA TYR A 334 -15.62 -37.98 -19.11
C TYR A 334 -16.16 -39.41 -19.06
N GLN A 335 -16.24 -40.11 -20.20
CA GLN A 335 -16.79 -41.47 -20.26
C GLN A 335 -15.80 -42.52 -19.77
N GLN A 336 -14.51 -42.35 -20.09
CA GLN A 336 -13.47 -43.33 -19.75
C GLN A 336 -12.72 -42.97 -18.47
N ASN A 337 -13.00 -41.79 -17.89
CA ASN A 337 -12.32 -41.26 -16.70
C ASN A 337 -10.79 -41.34 -16.85
N LYS A 338 -10.30 -40.87 -18.00
CA LYS A 338 -8.91 -41.00 -18.43
C LYS A 338 -8.44 -39.70 -19.07
N ASP A 339 -7.24 -39.28 -18.71
CA ASP A 339 -6.59 -38.11 -19.30
C ASP A 339 -6.33 -38.30 -20.80
N VAL A 340 -6.47 -37.20 -21.55
CA VAL A 340 -6.21 -37.14 -22.98
C VAL A 340 -5.04 -36.19 -23.23
N LEU A 341 -3.83 -36.75 -23.28
CA LEU A 341 -2.59 -36.00 -23.47
C LEU A 341 -2.26 -35.85 -24.96
N LYS A 342 -1.86 -34.66 -25.40
CA LYS A 342 -1.59 -34.34 -26.82
C LYS A 342 -0.20 -33.74 -27.06
N GLU A 343 0.25 -32.85 -26.17
CA GLU A 343 1.53 -32.13 -26.29
C GLU A 343 1.71 -31.42 -27.65
N GLU A 344 0.81 -30.49 -27.94
CA GLU A 344 0.80 -29.74 -29.20
C GLU A 344 1.42 -28.34 -29.02
N LEU A 345 2.36 -27.97 -29.88
CA LEU A 345 2.90 -26.61 -29.91
C LEU A 345 1.88 -25.66 -30.53
N VAL A 346 1.36 -24.73 -29.73
CA VAL A 346 0.39 -23.71 -30.15
C VAL A 346 1.11 -22.53 -30.81
N THR A 347 2.20 -22.07 -30.21
CA THR A 347 3.01 -20.98 -30.77
C THR A 347 4.45 -21.05 -30.28
N ASN A 348 5.36 -20.47 -31.07
CA ASN A 348 6.73 -20.17 -30.72
C ASN A 348 7.03 -18.76 -31.23
N GLU A 349 6.93 -17.76 -30.35
CA GLU A 349 7.11 -16.36 -30.69
C GLU A 349 8.04 -15.71 -29.67
N HIS A 350 9.11 -15.04 -30.14
CA HIS A 350 10.08 -14.36 -29.29
C HIS A 350 10.63 -15.23 -28.13
N GLY A 351 10.88 -16.51 -28.38
CA GLY A 351 11.37 -17.45 -27.37
C GLY A 351 10.29 -18.00 -26.43
N ASN A 352 9.05 -17.49 -26.50
CA ASN A 352 7.91 -18.01 -25.75
C ASN A 352 7.26 -19.16 -26.52
N ARG A 353 7.27 -20.36 -25.94
CA ARG A 353 6.64 -21.55 -26.52
C ARG A 353 5.44 -21.94 -25.67
N LEU A 354 4.25 -21.87 -26.25
CA LEU A 354 3.02 -22.30 -25.60
C LEU A 354 2.65 -23.69 -26.12
N PHE A 355 2.42 -24.62 -25.20
CA PHE A 355 1.96 -25.96 -25.51
C PHE A 355 0.57 -26.21 -24.95
N TYR A 356 -0.28 -26.87 -25.74
CA TYR A 356 -1.47 -27.55 -25.26
C TYR A 356 -1.09 -28.96 -24.82
N LYS A 357 -1.16 -29.24 -23.52
CA LYS A 357 -0.76 -30.55 -22.96
C LYS A 357 -1.88 -31.56 -22.97
N GLY A 358 -3.13 -31.13 -23.04
CA GLY A 358 -4.28 -32.01 -23.12
C GLY A 358 -5.34 -31.74 -22.06
N LEU A 359 -6.20 -32.74 -21.89
CA LEU A 359 -7.25 -32.77 -20.89
C LEU A 359 -6.82 -33.64 -19.72
N VAL A 360 -6.94 -33.12 -18.50
CA VAL A 360 -6.60 -33.84 -17.27
C VAL A 360 -7.79 -33.82 -16.32
N SER A 361 -8.08 -34.98 -15.74
CA SER A 361 -9.11 -35.16 -14.73
C SER A 361 -8.62 -34.54 -13.42
N ALA A 362 -9.39 -33.62 -12.82
CA ALA A 362 -9.01 -33.07 -11.52
C ALA A 362 -9.16 -34.15 -10.42
N ASP A 363 -8.17 -34.29 -9.55
CA ASP A 363 -8.18 -35.29 -8.49
C ASP A 363 -9.44 -35.17 -7.60
N GLY A 364 -10.22 -36.25 -7.53
CA GLY A 364 -11.36 -36.37 -6.62
C GLY A 364 -12.66 -35.68 -7.06
N VAL A 365 -12.68 -34.96 -8.18
CA VAL A 365 -13.88 -34.31 -8.74
C VAL A 365 -14.05 -34.72 -10.20
N LYS A 366 -15.27 -35.08 -10.63
CA LYS A 366 -15.59 -35.35 -12.04
C LYS A 366 -15.58 -34.09 -12.91
N GLN A 367 -14.56 -33.25 -12.76
CA GLN A 367 -14.36 -32.04 -13.54
C GLN A 367 -13.04 -32.17 -14.29
N GLY A 368 -13.11 -32.13 -15.62
CA GLY A 368 -11.93 -32.04 -16.46
C GLY A 368 -11.33 -30.64 -16.45
N THR A 369 -10.05 -30.56 -16.75
CA THR A 369 -9.31 -29.31 -16.91
C THR A 369 -8.53 -29.33 -18.22
N ILE A 370 -8.21 -28.14 -18.74
CA ILE A 370 -7.38 -27.98 -19.93
C ILE A 370 -6.01 -27.52 -19.47
N LYS A 371 -4.97 -28.32 -19.73
CA LYS A 371 -3.60 -27.99 -19.34
C LYS A 371 -2.82 -27.35 -20.48
N LEU A 372 -2.17 -26.25 -20.16
CA LEU A 372 -1.19 -25.57 -21.02
C LEU A 372 0.16 -25.52 -20.30
N GLN A 373 1.25 -25.53 -21.07
CA GLN A 373 2.59 -25.26 -20.57
C GLN A 373 3.15 -24.04 -21.31
N LEU A 374 3.63 -23.05 -20.57
CA LEU A 374 4.32 -21.90 -21.15
C LEU A 374 5.81 -22.04 -20.85
N GLU A 375 6.61 -22.27 -21.87
CA GLU A 375 8.07 -22.21 -21.77
C GLU A 375 8.52 -20.83 -22.22
N LYS A 376 9.36 -20.19 -21.41
CA LYS A 376 9.94 -18.88 -21.70
C LYS A 376 11.45 -19.04 -21.81
N GLU A 377 12.06 -18.34 -22.76
CA GLU A 377 13.51 -18.34 -22.93
C GLU A 377 14.22 -17.54 -21.83
N ASP A 378 13.53 -16.54 -21.26
CA ASP A 378 14.07 -15.67 -20.22
C ASP A 378 13.32 -15.83 -18.89
N ASP A 379 14.05 -16.27 -17.86
CA ASP A 379 13.52 -16.47 -16.50
C ASP A 379 13.00 -15.16 -15.88
N LEU A 380 13.46 -13.99 -16.34
CA LEU A 380 12.99 -12.68 -15.86
C LEU A 380 11.49 -12.47 -16.12
N LEU A 381 10.91 -13.13 -17.12
CA LEU A 381 9.48 -13.05 -17.45
C LEU A 381 8.59 -13.87 -16.52
N GLY A 382 9.15 -14.83 -15.77
CA GLY A 382 8.38 -15.77 -14.94
C GLY A 382 7.44 -15.06 -13.96
N SER A 383 7.91 -13.95 -13.38
CA SER A 383 7.16 -13.17 -12.39
C SER A 383 6.16 -12.16 -12.99
N TYR A 384 6.19 -11.92 -14.31
CA TYR A 384 5.47 -10.78 -14.93
C TYR A 384 4.58 -11.15 -16.13
N SER A 385 4.56 -12.41 -16.56
CA SER A 385 3.67 -12.93 -17.61
C SER A 385 2.73 -13.98 -17.03
N MET A 386 1.45 -13.64 -16.99
CA MET A 386 0.38 -14.47 -16.43
C MET A 386 -0.82 -14.51 -17.39
N LEU A 387 -1.22 -15.72 -17.79
CA LEU A 387 -2.43 -15.95 -18.59
C LEU A 387 -3.68 -15.72 -17.74
N GLN A 388 -4.62 -14.93 -18.26
CA GLN A 388 -5.92 -14.65 -17.62
C GLN A 388 -7.13 -14.72 -18.58
N PRO A 389 -8.34 -15.00 -18.06
CA PRO A 389 -9.58 -14.83 -18.82
C PRO A 389 -9.75 -13.38 -19.30
N SER A 390 -10.28 -13.18 -20.51
CA SER A 390 -10.53 -11.84 -21.03
C SER A 390 -11.67 -11.09 -20.34
N SER A 391 -12.53 -11.78 -19.57
CA SER A 391 -13.67 -11.18 -18.86
C SER A 391 -13.26 -10.41 -17.59
N ASN A 392 -12.04 -10.61 -17.08
CA ASN A 392 -11.54 -9.97 -15.86
C ASN A 392 -10.86 -8.60 -16.12
N GLU A 393 -11.45 -7.74 -16.97
CA GLU A 393 -10.86 -6.42 -17.25
C GLU A 393 -10.96 -5.42 -16.08
N GLU A 394 -11.78 -5.71 -15.07
CA GLU A 394 -11.87 -4.89 -13.86
C GLU A 394 -10.78 -5.29 -12.84
N GLY A 395 -9.72 -4.48 -12.76
CA GLY A 395 -8.81 -4.44 -11.60
C GLY A 395 -7.50 -5.24 -11.71
N THR A 396 -7.37 -6.25 -12.57
CA THR A 396 -6.11 -7.03 -12.71
C THR A 396 -5.24 -6.53 -13.85
N ASN A 397 -4.94 -5.26 -13.76
CA ASN A 397 -4.33 -4.47 -14.82
C ASN A 397 -2.83 -4.90 -15.05
N HIS A 398 -2.28 -5.77 -14.20
CA HIS A 398 -0.93 -6.37 -14.29
C HIS A 398 -0.83 -7.58 -15.22
N MET A 399 -1.95 -8.14 -15.69
CA MET A 399 -1.98 -9.37 -16.49
C MET A 399 -2.39 -9.09 -17.93
N ASN A 400 -1.43 -9.15 -18.85
CA ASN A 400 -1.64 -8.76 -20.24
C ASN A 400 -1.97 -9.93 -21.17
N ASP A 401 -1.53 -11.16 -20.84
CA ASP A 401 -1.76 -12.34 -21.68
C ASP A 401 -3.20 -12.83 -21.52
N LYS A 402 -3.99 -12.78 -22.59
CA LYS A 402 -5.44 -13.07 -22.54
C LYS A 402 -5.78 -14.40 -23.17
N ILE A 403 -6.63 -15.17 -22.51
CA ILE A 403 -7.29 -16.36 -23.05
C ILE A 403 -8.78 -16.07 -23.27
N THR A 404 -9.27 -16.43 -24.45
CA THR A 404 -10.71 -16.51 -24.74
C THR A 404 -11.07 -17.91 -25.18
N ILE A 405 -12.26 -18.38 -24.81
CA ILE A 405 -12.76 -19.71 -25.17
C ILE A 405 -14.11 -19.54 -25.87
N GLN A 406 -14.27 -20.18 -27.02
CA GLN A 406 -15.52 -20.23 -27.76
C GLN A 406 -16.00 -21.68 -27.88
N ASP A 407 -17.30 -21.90 -27.74
CA ASP A 407 -17.92 -23.18 -28.04
C ASP A 407 -18.08 -23.40 -29.57
N ARG A 408 -18.56 -24.58 -29.96
CA ARG A 408 -18.85 -24.94 -31.36
C ARG A 408 -19.82 -23.98 -32.07
N SER A 409 -20.64 -23.22 -31.34
CA SER A 409 -21.57 -22.24 -31.89
C SER A 409 -20.92 -20.86 -32.10
N GLY A 410 -19.69 -20.68 -31.62
CA GLY A 410 -18.96 -19.42 -31.63
C GLY A 410 -19.27 -18.52 -30.43
N LYS A 411 -20.03 -19.01 -29.44
CA LYS A 411 -20.36 -18.25 -28.24
C LYS A 411 -19.17 -18.26 -27.28
N TYR A 412 -18.82 -17.09 -26.74
CA TYR A 412 -17.81 -16.97 -25.70
C TYR A 412 -18.26 -17.62 -24.39
N ILE A 413 -17.34 -18.34 -23.77
CA ILE A 413 -17.50 -18.94 -22.45
C ILE A 413 -16.75 -18.07 -21.47
N GLU A 414 -17.43 -17.59 -20.42
CA GLU A 414 -16.87 -16.67 -19.41
C GLU A 414 -16.66 -17.35 -18.05
N ASP A 415 -17.36 -18.47 -17.80
CA ASP A 415 -17.35 -19.19 -16.51
C ASP A 415 -16.12 -20.10 -16.36
N PHE A 416 -14.92 -19.52 -16.47
CA PHE A 416 -13.66 -20.24 -16.26
C PHE A 416 -12.63 -19.39 -15.50
N ILE A 417 -11.75 -20.08 -14.78
CA ILE A 417 -10.57 -19.50 -14.13
C ILE A 417 -9.30 -20.16 -14.66
N ILE A 418 -8.19 -19.45 -14.56
CA ILE A 418 -6.87 -19.97 -14.88
C ILE A 418 -6.07 -20.06 -13.60
N VAL A 419 -5.63 -21.27 -13.27
CA VAL A 419 -4.75 -21.55 -12.14
C VAL A 419 -3.33 -21.72 -12.67
N HIS A 420 -2.37 -21.16 -11.96
CA HIS A 420 -0.95 -21.31 -12.25
C HIS A 420 -0.35 -22.31 -11.28
N ASP A 421 0.36 -23.30 -11.81
CA ASP A 421 1.00 -24.34 -11.02
C ASP A 421 2.40 -24.65 -11.57
N VAL A 422 3.20 -25.36 -10.79
CA VAL A 422 4.54 -25.81 -11.19
C VAL A 422 4.60 -27.33 -11.10
N GLU A 423 4.66 -27.99 -12.26
CA GLU A 423 4.78 -29.45 -12.35
C GLU A 423 6.17 -29.80 -12.85
N GLU A 424 6.94 -30.57 -12.08
CA GLU A 424 8.30 -31.00 -12.44
C GLU A 424 9.24 -29.84 -12.82
N GLY A 425 9.05 -28.67 -12.19
CA GLY A 425 9.83 -27.46 -12.46
C GLY A 425 9.40 -26.70 -13.72
N LYS A 426 8.26 -27.04 -14.32
CA LYS A 426 7.69 -26.36 -15.50
C LYS A 426 6.47 -25.53 -15.11
N GLU A 427 6.37 -24.33 -15.68
CA GLU A 427 5.22 -23.45 -15.50
C GLU A 427 4.00 -24.00 -16.24
N MET A 428 3.00 -24.43 -15.46
CA MET A 428 1.74 -24.98 -15.94
C MET A 428 0.61 -23.98 -15.75
N LYS A 429 -0.29 -23.94 -16.72
CA LYS A 429 -1.48 -23.08 -16.73
C LYS A 429 -2.70 -23.97 -16.93
N THR A 430 -3.57 -24.04 -15.94
CA THR A 430 -4.71 -24.95 -15.92
C THR A 430 -6.00 -24.16 -16.00
N ILE A 431 -6.81 -24.43 -17.01
CA ILE A 431 -8.13 -23.82 -17.18
C ILE A 431 -9.17 -24.69 -16.47
N HIS A 432 -9.83 -24.11 -15.47
CA HIS A 432 -10.93 -24.73 -14.74
C HIS A 432 -12.26 -24.07 -15.12
N PHE A 433 -13.28 -24.87 -15.39
CA PHE A 433 -14.62 -24.40 -15.68
C PHE A 433 -15.52 -24.63 -14.47
N ALA A 434 -16.33 -23.64 -14.11
CA ALA A 434 -17.18 -23.71 -12.92
C ALA A 434 -18.15 -24.92 -12.96
N ASN A 435 -18.65 -25.24 -14.16
CA ASN A 435 -19.61 -26.32 -14.39
C ASN A 435 -19.02 -27.51 -15.17
N GLY A 436 -17.69 -27.66 -15.15
CA GLY A 436 -16.97 -28.62 -15.99
C GLY A 436 -16.79 -28.14 -17.43
N ILE A 437 -15.87 -28.78 -18.16
CA ILE A 437 -15.60 -28.49 -19.58
C ILE A 437 -16.90 -28.67 -20.39
N PRO A 438 -17.35 -27.67 -21.16
CA PRO A 438 -18.54 -27.78 -22.00
C PRO A 438 -18.43 -28.91 -23.03
N GLU A 439 -19.58 -29.50 -23.37
CA GLU A 439 -19.64 -30.57 -24.38
C GLU A 439 -19.42 -30.03 -25.81
N GLY A 440 -18.67 -30.79 -26.60
CA GLY A 440 -18.38 -30.48 -28.00
C GLY A 440 -17.09 -29.67 -28.20
N ASP A 441 -16.79 -29.35 -29.46
CA ASP A 441 -15.55 -28.67 -29.81
C ASP A 441 -15.44 -27.30 -29.15
N LEU A 442 -14.27 -27.01 -28.60
CA LEU A 442 -13.90 -25.71 -28.07
C LEU A 442 -12.79 -25.11 -28.91
N LYS A 443 -12.85 -23.81 -29.17
CA LYS A 443 -11.77 -23.02 -29.73
C LYS A 443 -11.18 -22.14 -28.64
N ILE A 444 -9.90 -22.34 -28.35
CA ILE A 444 -9.16 -21.54 -27.38
C ILE A 444 -8.26 -20.59 -28.16
N THR A 445 -8.30 -19.31 -27.80
CA THR A 445 -7.44 -18.28 -28.37
C THR A 445 -6.62 -17.63 -27.27
N VAL A 446 -5.30 -17.61 -27.45
CA VAL A 446 -4.36 -16.88 -26.60
C VAL A 446 -3.87 -15.65 -27.36
N SER A 447 -3.88 -14.50 -26.72
CA SER A 447 -3.53 -13.21 -27.33
C SER A 447 -2.70 -12.35 -26.38
N ASN A 448 -2.07 -11.30 -26.92
CA ASN A 448 -1.24 -10.36 -26.17
C ASN A 448 -0.06 -11.01 -25.43
N LEU A 449 0.49 -12.10 -25.97
CA LEU A 449 1.61 -12.80 -25.33
C LEU A 449 2.76 -11.83 -25.05
N THR A 450 3.14 -11.78 -23.78
CA THR A 450 4.15 -10.88 -23.25
C THR A 450 5.53 -11.42 -23.52
N TYR A 451 6.42 -10.57 -24.00
CA TYR A 451 7.81 -10.89 -24.26
C TYR A 451 8.71 -9.71 -23.87
N ILE A 452 10.00 -9.96 -23.71
CA ILE A 452 10.97 -8.93 -23.36
C ILE A 452 11.97 -8.70 -24.48
N GLU A 453 12.37 -7.44 -24.63
CA GLU A 453 13.46 -7.05 -25.51
C GLU A 453 14.49 -6.26 -24.69
N PRO A 454 15.80 -6.53 -24.83
CA PRO A 454 16.81 -5.72 -24.17
C PRO A 454 16.78 -4.30 -24.72
N LEU A 455 17.02 -3.30 -23.87
CA LEU A 455 17.28 -1.94 -24.35
C LEU A 455 18.61 -1.91 -25.13
N LYS A 456 18.76 -0.96 -26.05
CA LYS A 456 20.03 -0.82 -26.81
C LYS A 456 21.19 -0.47 -25.88
N ILE A 457 20.91 0.34 -24.88
CA ILE A 457 21.86 0.80 -23.87
C ILE A 457 21.11 0.78 -22.53
N PRO A 458 21.61 0.06 -21.52
CA PRO A 458 21.08 0.15 -20.17
C PRO A 458 21.16 1.60 -19.68
N VAL A 459 20.09 2.08 -19.06
CA VAL A 459 20.05 3.43 -18.49
C VAL A 459 20.16 3.32 -17.00
N GLU A 460 21.16 3.97 -16.41
CA GLU A 460 21.28 4.12 -14.96
C GLU A 460 20.91 5.55 -14.56
N ASN A 461 20.13 5.66 -13.49
CA ASN A 461 19.79 6.94 -12.88
C ASN A 461 20.12 6.91 -11.37
N PRO A 462 21.07 7.74 -10.90
CA PRO A 462 21.31 7.88 -9.47
C PRO A 462 20.10 8.56 -8.82
N LEU A 463 19.65 7.98 -7.71
CA LEU A 463 18.69 8.60 -6.82
C LEU A 463 19.45 9.48 -5.84
N GLU A 464 19.23 10.79 -5.92
CA GLU A 464 19.74 11.73 -4.94
C GLU A 464 18.59 12.17 -4.02
N TRP A 465 18.86 12.21 -2.71
CA TRP A 465 17.95 12.73 -1.69
C TRP A 465 17.92 14.28 -1.70
N ASN A 466 17.80 14.87 -2.90
CA ASN A 466 17.62 16.31 -3.10
C ASN A 466 16.24 16.56 -3.72
N ILE A 467 15.20 16.00 -3.09
CA ILE A 467 13.82 16.23 -3.53
C ILE A 467 13.47 17.68 -3.21
N THR A 468 13.05 18.42 -4.24
CA THR A 468 12.54 19.78 -4.05
C THR A 468 11.09 19.71 -3.59
N HIS A 469 10.80 20.22 -2.39
CA HIS A 469 9.45 20.33 -1.84
C HIS A 469 8.68 21.44 -2.56
N HIS A 470 7.38 21.25 -2.74
CA HIS A 470 6.51 22.12 -3.54
C HIS A 470 5.76 23.19 -2.75
#